data_AF-A0A849FZ41-F1
#
_entry.id   AF-A0A849FZ41-F1
#
_cell.length_a   1.000
_cell.length_b   1.000
_cell.length_c   1.000
_cell.angle_alpha   90.00
_cell.angle_beta   90.00
_cell.angle_gamma   90.00
#
_symmetry.space_group_name_H-M   'P 1'
#
loop_
_entity.id
_entity.type
_entity.pdbx_description
1 polymer ?
#
loop_
_entity_poly.entity_id
_entity_poly.type
_entity_poly.pdbx_seq_one_letter_code
_entity_poly.pdbx_strand_id
1 'polypeptide(L)'
;MGHRLWSSLTIRYAQQENMNQDAPMKIAISIGDLAGIGSEVVIKSLANRELVESCIPIIYANNGFIMEVCNKLGVQDFQIHKIEAPFEAEQGKVNVLQSWEETAEVDFGSPSEQSGQYALKSLEQAVQDLSNAKVDALVTAPIDKHNIQSERFQFPGHTEYLASVADAEDYLMLLVSGSLR
;
A
#
# COMPACT_ATOMS: atom_id res chain seq x y z
N MET A 1 5.54 23.96 3.01
CA MET A 1 5.38 23.60 4.43
C MET A 1 5.63 22.09 4.62
N GLY A 2 6.77 21.56 4.13
CA GLY A 2 7.05 20.12 4.04
C GLY A 2 8.36 19.63 4.70
N HIS A 3 9.23 20.54 5.16
CA HIS A 3 10.58 20.23 5.69
C HIS A 3 10.64 19.44 7.02
N ARG A 4 9.50 19.03 7.62
CA ARG A 4 9.48 18.48 8.99
C ARG A 4 9.19 16.98 9.10
N LEU A 5 8.82 16.29 8.03
CA LEU A 5 8.41 14.88 8.14
C LEU A 5 9.62 13.94 8.32
N TRP A 6 10.70 14.13 7.55
CA TRP A 6 11.80 13.16 7.48
C TRP A 6 13.04 13.48 8.34
N SER A 7 13.23 14.73 8.77
CA SER A 7 14.34 15.09 9.69
C SER A 7 14.28 14.35 11.04
N SER A 8 13.11 13.82 11.39
CA SER A 8 12.90 13.00 12.57
C SER A 8 13.36 11.54 12.41
N LEU A 9 13.54 11.04 11.18
CA LEU A 9 13.93 9.64 10.88
C LEU A 9 15.44 9.42 10.99
N THR A 10 16.29 10.37 10.59
CA THR A 10 17.76 10.26 10.74
C THR A 10 18.17 10.22 12.22
N ILE A 11 17.47 10.95 13.09
CA ILE A 11 17.69 10.91 14.54
C ILE A 11 17.17 9.60 15.14
N ARG A 12 16.09 9.02 14.58
CA ARG A 12 15.54 7.73 15.02
C ARG A 12 16.40 6.54 14.61
N TYR A 13 17.02 6.56 13.43
CA TYR A 13 17.95 5.51 12.98
C TYR A 13 19.09 5.28 13.99
N ALA A 14 19.60 6.35 14.60
CA ALA A 14 20.63 6.28 15.65
C ALA A 14 20.10 5.82 17.03
N GLN A 15 18.77 5.77 17.23
CA GLN A 15 18.13 5.26 18.45
C GLN A 15 17.46 3.89 18.25
N GLN A 16 17.54 3.32 17.04
CA GLN A 16 16.86 2.08 16.63
C GLN A 16 17.70 0.82 16.86
N GLU A 17 18.77 0.87 17.67
CA GLU A 17 19.52 -0.34 18.07
C GLU A 17 18.77 -1.18 19.13
N ASN A 18 17.62 -0.74 19.63
CA ASN A 18 16.79 -1.43 20.61
C ASN A 18 15.31 -1.60 20.15
N MET A 19 15.08 -1.97 18.89
CA MET A 19 13.76 -2.49 18.51
C MET A 19 13.68 -3.98 18.85
N ASN A 20 12.62 -4.35 19.54
CA ASN A 20 12.27 -5.73 19.88
C ASN A 20 12.17 -6.54 18.57
N GLN A 21 13.18 -7.37 18.28
CA GLN A 21 13.28 -8.13 17.02
C GLN A 21 12.15 -9.17 16.84
N ASP A 22 11.26 -9.30 17.83
CA ASP A 22 10.20 -10.29 17.87
C ASP A 22 8.81 -9.75 17.45
N ALA A 23 8.63 -8.44 17.28
CA ALA A 23 7.33 -7.89 16.89
C ALA A 23 7.12 -7.97 15.35
N PRO A 24 5.99 -8.51 14.86
CA PRO A 24 5.72 -8.61 13.43
C PRO A 24 5.58 -7.21 12.79
N MET A 25 6.21 -7.03 11.62
CA MET A 25 6.18 -5.76 10.89
C MET A 25 4.80 -5.47 10.31
N LYS A 26 4.34 -4.22 10.41
CA LYS A 26 3.17 -3.69 9.71
C LYS A 26 3.56 -3.29 8.29
N ILE A 27 2.96 -3.94 7.30
CA ILE A 27 3.26 -3.72 5.89
C ILE A 27 2.06 -3.03 5.23
N ALA A 28 2.24 -1.78 4.82
CA ALA A 28 1.25 -1.08 4.02
C ALA A 28 1.26 -1.59 2.58
N ILE A 29 0.08 -1.86 2.03
CA ILE A 29 -0.10 -2.33 0.67
C ILE A 29 -1.02 -1.34 -0.05
N SER A 30 -0.48 -0.55 -0.98
CA SER A 30 -1.33 0.27 -1.85
C SER A 30 -1.97 -0.61 -2.92
N ILE A 31 -3.28 -0.43 -3.18
CA ILE A 31 -4.06 -1.37 -4.02
C ILE A 31 -3.80 -1.22 -5.52
N GLY A 32 -3.15 -0.13 -5.92
CA GLY A 32 -2.85 0.16 -7.32
C GLY A 32 -4.09 0.52 -8.14
N ASP A 33 -3.97 0.44 -9.46
CA ASP A 33 -5.08 0.70 -10.38
C ASP A 33 -6.21 -0.31 -10.14
N LEU A 34 -7.42 0.21 -9.85
CA LEU A 34 -8.58 -0.62 -9.56
C LEU A 34 -9.01 -1.50 -10.74
N ALA A 35 -8.83 -1.03 -11.98
CA ALA A 35 -9.17 -1.77 -13.20
C ALA A 35 -8.08 -2.78 -13.60
N GLY A 36 -6.89 -2.67 -12.99
CA GLY A 36 -5.76 -3.58 -13.22
C GLY A 36 -5.83 -4.88 -12.42
N ILE A 37 -4.71 -5.61 -12.42
CA ILE A 37 -4.59 -6.90 -11.70
C ILE A 37 -4.19 -6.75 -10.23
N GLY A 38 -3.88 -5.54 -9.77
CA GLY A 38 -3.27 -5.30 -8.45
C GLY A 38 -4.11 -5.87 -7.30
N SER A 39 -5.41 -5.58 -7.32
CA SER A 39 -6.37 -6.08 -6.34
C SER A 39 -6.45 -7.61 -6.31
N GLU A 40 -6.48 -8.26 -7.47
CA GLU A 40 -6.46 -9.72 -7.59
C GLU A 40 -5.19 -10.33 -6.98
N VAL A 41 -4.02 -9.78 -7.33
CA VAL A 41 -2.73 -10.28 -6.84
C VAL A 41 -2.63 -10.12 -5.32
N VAL A 42 -3.05 -8.97 -4.78
CA VAL A 42 -3.05 -8.71 -3.33
C VAL A 42 -3.95 -9.71 -2.61
N ILE A 43 -5.20 -9.89 -3.06
CA ILE A 43 -6.17 -10.81 -2.45
C ILE A 43 -5.64 -12.25 -2.50
N LYS A 44 -5.18 -12.72 -3.66
CA LYS A 44 -4.65 -14.09 -3.79
C LYS A 44 -3.39 -14.32 -2.97
N SER A 45 -2.52 -13.31 -2.83
CA SER A 45 -1.32 -13.40 -2.01
C SER A 45 -1.67 -13.51 -0.52
N LEU A 46 -2.62 -12.69 -0.06
CA LEU A 46 -3.05 -12.63 1.35
C LEU A 46 -4.01 -13.77 1.73
N ALA A 47 -4.50 -14.55 0.76
CA ALA A 47 -5.15 -15.82 1.04
C ALA A 47 -4.16 -16.88 1.58
N ASN A 48 -2.85 -16.67 1.43
CA ASN A 48 -1.84 -17.50 2.06
C ASN A 48 -1.69 -17.14 3.55
N ARG A 49 -2.16 -18.04 4.42
CA ARG A 49 -2.11 -17.88 5.87
C ARG A 49 -0.69 -17.70 6.43
N GLU A 50 0.31 -18.38 5.85
CA GLU A 50 1.70 -18.25 6.29
C GLU A 50 2.21 -16.80 6.12
N LEU A 51 1.81 -16.14 5.02
CA LEU A 51 2.16 -14.74 4.78
C LEU A 51 1.51 -13.82 5.83
N VAL A 52 0.22 -14.00 6.09
CA VAL A 52 -0.57 -13.21 7.06
C VAL A 52 -0.12 -13.46 8.52
N GLU A 53 0.51 -14.59 8.80
CA GLU A 53 1.12 -14.88 10.10
C GLU A 53 2.53 -14.30 10.23
N SER A 54 3.28 -14.19 9.12
CA SER A 54 4.66 -13.67 9.10
C SER A 54 4.77 -12.14 9.23
N CYS A 55 3.70 -11.40 8.95
CA CYS A 55 3.65 -9.94 9.06
C CYS A 55 2.22 -9.47 9.41
N ILE A 56 2.02 -8.16 9.59
CA ILE A 56 0.70 -7.54 9.70
C ILE A 56 0.41 -6.79 8.40
N PRO A 57 -0.25 -7.42 7.40
CA PRO A 57 -0.57 -6.76 6.15
C PRO A 57 -1.75 -5.80 6.33
N ILE A 58 -1.63 -4.59 5.77
CA ILE A 58 -2.66 -3.55 5.77
C ILE A 58 -2.89 -3.11 4.32
N ILE A 59 -4.04 -3.46 3.76
CA ILE A 59 -4.47 -3.02 2.43
C ILE A 59 -5.07 -1.63 2.55
N TYR A 60 -4.51 -0.66 1.84
CA TYR A 60 -5.06 0.70 1.75
C TYR A 60 -6.07 0.73 0.61
N ALA A 61 -7.36 0.59 0.92
CA ALA A 61 -8.41 0.51 -0.09
C ALA A 61 -9.78 0.92 0.46
N ASN A 62 -10.82 0.88 -0.36
CA ASN A 62 -12.19 0.85 0.12
C ASN A 62 -12.63 -0.59 0.44
N ASN A 63 -13.21 -0.79 1.62
CA ASN A 63 -13.68 -2.09 2.08
C ASN A 63 -14.69 -2.75 1.14
N GLY A 64 -15.62 -1.97 0.59
CA GLY A 64 -16.64 -2.45 -0.35
C GLY A 64 -16.01 -2.94 -1.66
N PHE A 65 -15.03 -2.19 -2.19
CA PHE A 65 -14.28 -2.58 -3.38
C PHE A 65 -13.53 -3.92 -3.17
N ILE A 66 -12.84 -4.10 -2.04
CA ILE A 66 -12.14 -5.38 -1.77
C ILE A 66 -13.13 -6.55 -1.72
N MET A 67 -14.28 -6.37 -1.08
CA MET A 67 -15.33 -7.39 -1.05
C MET A 67 -15.90 -7.69 -2.43
N GLU A 68 -16.08 -6.67 -3.28
CA GLU A 68 -16.51 -6.85 -4.66
C GLU A 68 -15.51 -7.69 -5.47
N VAL A 69 -14.22 -7.40 -5.35
CA VAL A 69 -13.16 -8.17 -6.04
C VAL A 69 -13.14 -9.61 -5.54
N CYS A 70 -13.24 -9.84 -4.22
CA CYS A 70 -13.32 -11.20 -3.66
C CYS A 70 -14.50 -11.99 -4.25
N ASN A 71 -15.67 -11.35 -4.34
CA ASN A 71 -16.86 -11.95 -4.93
C ASN A 71 -16.66 -12.32 -6.41
N LYS A 72 -16.08 -11.41 -7.21
CA LYS A 72 -15.79 -11.66 -8.64
C LYS A 72 -14.78 -12.78 -8.85
N LEU A 73 -13.80 -12.90 -7.96
CA LEU A 73 -12.79 -13.96 -7.99
C LEU A 73 -13.30 -15.30 -7.44
N GLY A 74 -14.48 -15.35 -6.83
CA GLY A 74 -15.02 -16.54 -6.19
C GLY A 74 -14.28 -16.94 -4.91
N VAL A 75 -13.58 -16.02 -4.26
CA VAL A 75 -12.87 -16.28 -2.99
C VAL A 75 -13.83 -16.06 -1.84
N GLN A 76 -14.52 -17.12 -1.40
CA GLN A 76 -15.62 -17.01 -0.43
C GLN A 76 -15.15 -16.92 1.03
N ASP A 77 -13.97 -17.46 1.35
CA ASP A 77 -13.44 -17.52 2.71
C ASP A 77 -12.48 -16.35 3.04
N PHE A 78 -12.43 -15.32 2.19
CA PHE A 78 -11.56 -14.16 2.42
C PHE A 78 -12.21 -13.19 3.42
N GLN A 79 -11.81 -13.31 4.69
CA GLN A 79 -12.29 -12.43 5.75
C GLN A 79 -11.40 -11.20 5.90
N ILE A 80 -11.98 -10.02 5.72
CA ILE A 80 -11.30 -8.75 5.97
C ILE A 80 -11.57 -8.23 7.37
N HIS A 81 -10.54 -7.68 7.99
CA HIS A 81 -10.62 -6.90 9.21
C HIS A 81 -10.60 -5.42 8.85
N LYS A 82 -11.76 -4.78 8.96
CA LYS A 82 -11.91 -3.36 8.62
C LYS A 82 -11.32 -2.51 9.73
N ILE A 83 -10.44 -1.58 9.37
CA ILE A 83 -9.79 -0.66 10.29
C ILE A 83 -9.84 0.77 9.76
N GLU A 84 -9.76 1.75 10.66
CA GLU A 84 -9.69 3.17 10.32
C GLU A 84 -8.27 3.73 10.52
N ALA A 85 -7.42 3.02 11.28
CA ALA A 85 -6.05 3.44 11.54
C ALA A 85 -5.08 2.26 11.69
N PRO A 86 -3.78 2.41 11.35
CA PRO A 86 -2.83 1.29 11.38
C PRO A 86 -2.60 0.65 12.76
N PHE A 87 -2.90 1.36 13.86
CA PHE A 87 -2.75 0.80 15.21
C PHE A 87 -3.82 -0.24 15.55
N GLU A 88 -4.94 -0.25 14.82
CA GLU A 88 -6.03 -1.22 14.97
C GLU A 88 -5.74 -2.52 14.22
N ALA A 89 -4.68 -2.55 13.39
CA ALA A 89 -4.32 -3.72 12.61
C ALA A 89 -3.88 -4.88 13.52
N GLU A 90 -4.39 -6.07 13.22
CA GLU A 90 -4.13 -7.28 13.98
C GLU A 90 -3.37 -8.31 13.14
N GLN A 91 -2.43 -9.01 13.77
CA GLN A 91 -1.72 -10.14 13.17
C GLN A 91 -2.68 -11.30 12.92
N GLY A 92 -2.43 -12.10 11.88
CA GLY A 92 -3.29 -13.23 11.53
C GLY A 92 -4.60 -12.82 10.84
N LYS A 93 -4.80 -11.52 10.60
CA LYS A 93 -5.95 -10.98 9.85
C LYS A 93 -5.48 -10.24 8.60
N VAL A 94 -6.32 -10.24 7.58
CA VAL A 94 -6.17 -9.34 6.44
C VAL A 94 -6.80 -7.99 6.82
N ASN A 95 -5.97 -7.01 7.17
CA ASN A 95 -6.45 -5.70 7.57
C ASN A 95 -6.70 -4.83 6.33
N VAL A 96 -7.82 -4.09 6.31
CA VAL A 96 -8.17 -3.16 5.24
C VAL A 96 -8.46 -1.79 5.86
N LEU A 97 -7.60 -0.82 5.53
CA LEU A 97 -7.73 0.57 5.96
C LEU A 97 -8.57 1.34 4.94
N GLN A 98 -9.70 1.87 5.39
CA GLN A 98 -10.65 2.64 4.58
C GLN A 98 -10.00 3.94 4.08
N SER A 99 -9.42 3.90 2.88
CA SER A 99 -8.67 5.03 2.31
C SER A 99 -9.55 6.03 1.55
N TRP A 100 -10.78 5.63 1.21
CA TRP A 100 -11.81 6.48 0.60
C TRP A 100 -13.20 5.85 0.80
N GLU A 101 -14.24 6.68 0.78
CA GLU A 101 -15.62 6.26 1.07
C GLU A 101 -16.44 6.00 -0.19
N GLU A 102 -16.10 6.68 -1.28
CA GLU A 102 -16.92 6.68 -2.48
C GLU A 102 -16.91 5.31 -3.17
N THR A 103 -18.07 4.89 -3.67
CA THR A 103 -18.16 3.71 -4.53
C THR A 103 -17.40 3.99 -5.83
N ALA A 104 -16.52 3.06 -6.20
CA ALA A 104 -15.84 3.08 -7.47
C ALA A 104 -16.58 2.16 -8.44
N GLU A 105 -17.05 2.69 -9.57
CA GLU A 105 -17.49 1.86 -10.68
C GLU A 105 -16.26 1.48 -11.50
N VAL A 106 -15.96 0.19 -11.59
CA VAL A 106 -14.72 -0.31 -12.20
C VAL A 106 -15.06 -1.33 -13.28
N ASP A 107 -14.65 -1.02 -14.51
CA ASP A 107 -14.62 -1.98 -15.61
C ASP A 107 -13.22 -2.64 -15.66
N PHE A 108 -13.14 -3.88 -15.17
CA PHE A 108 -11.87 -4.60 -15.06
C PHE A 108 -11.25 -4.83 -16.44
N GLY A 109 -9.97 -4.51 -16.60
CA GLY A 109 -9.26 -4.56 -17.87
C GLY A 109 -9.37 -3.28 -18.71
N SER A 110 -10.18 -2.31 -18.27
CA SER A 110 -10.37 -1.01 -18.93
C SER A 110 -9.97 0.14 -18.00
N PRO A 111 -8.69 0.55 -17.98
CA PRO A 111 -8.23 1.66 -17.15
C PRO A 111 -9.04 2.95 -17.39
N SER A 112 -9.44 3.60 -16.30
CA SER A 112 -10.19 4.86 -16.31
C SER A 112 -9.56 5.90 -15.39
N GLU A 113 -9.84 7.18 -15.61
CA GLU A 113 -9.38 8.26 -14.72
C GLU A 113 -9.79 7.99 -13.26
N GLN A 114 -11.02 7.51 -13.04
CA GLN A 114 -11.52 7.17 -11.71
C GLN A 114 -10.71 6.04 -11.05
N SER A 115 -10.35 5.00 -11.81
CA SER A 115 -9.51 3.91 -11.27
C SER A 115 -8.11 4.38 -10.86
N GLY A 116 -7.51 5.29 -11.63
CA GLY A 116 -6.24 5.93 -11.29
C GLY A 116 -6.34 6.88 -10.09
N GLN A 117 -7.43 7.63 -9.96
CA GLN A 117 -7.67 8.52 -8.82
C GLN A 117 -7.73 7.75 -7.49
N TYR A 118 -8.41 6.61 -7.45
CA TYR A 118 -8.47 5.80 -6.22
C TYR A 118 -7.16 5.05 -5.95
N ALA A 119 -6.43 4.65 -6.99
CA ALA A 119 -5.07 4.15 -6.85
C ALA A 119 -4.15 5.18 -6.17
N LEU A 120 -4.28 6.44 -6.57
CA LEU A 120 -3.53 7.55 -5.96
C LEU A 120 -3.93 7.78 -4.50
N LYS A 121 -5.24 7.82 -4.18
CA LYS A 121 -5.71 7.96 -2.78
C LYS A 121 -5.13 6.87 -1.88
N SER A 122 -5.12 5.62 -2.36
CA SER A 122 -4.48 4.48 -1.69
C SER A 122 -2.99 4.72 -1.41
N LEU A 123 -2.25 5.12 -2.45
CA LEU A 123 -0.81 5.35 -2.39
C LEU A 123 -0.46 6.51 -1.45
N GLU A 124 -1.15 7.66 -1.57
CA GLU A 124 -0.92 8.84 -0.74
C GLU A 124 -1.11 8.52 0.75
N GLN A 125 -2.20 7.82 1.10
CA GLN A 125 -2.49 7.46 2.49
C GLN A 125 -1.45 6.47 3.06
N ALA A 126 -1.06 5.47 2.26
CA ALA A 126 -0.02 4.50 2.65
C ALA A 126 1.35 5.18 2.87
N VAL A 127 1.74 6.08 1.96
CA VAL A 127 2.99 6.84 2.07
C VAL A 127 2.95 7.81 3.24
N GLN A 128 1.81 8.45 3.51
CA GLN A 128 1.65 9.32 4.67
C GLN A 128 1.83 8.54 5.98
N ASP A 129 1.24 7.35 6.10
CA ASP A 129 1.38 6.52 7.30
C ASP A 129 2.80 5.97 7.46
N LEU A 130 3.47 5.61 6.36
CA LEU A 130 4.89 5.24 6.37
C LEU A 130 5.77 6.39 6.84
N SER A 131 5.56 7.59 6.29
CA SER A 131 6.32 8.80 6.64
C SER A 131 6.15 9.20 8.11
N ASN A 132 5.00 8.84 8.70
CA ASN A 132 4.69 9.06 10.11
C ASN A 132 5.08 7.89 11.02
N ALA A 133 5.79 6.88 10.50
CA ALA A 133 6.21 5.67 11.23
C ALA A 133 5.04 4.92 11.89
N LYS A 134 3.86 4.90 11.26
CA LYS A 134 2.72 4.09 11.69
C LYS A 134 2.73 2.68 11.10
N VAL A 135 3.48 2.50 10.02
CA VAL A 135 3.77 1.24 9.33
C VAL A 135 5.27 1.16 9.08
N ASP A 136 5.79 -0.05 8.90
CA ASP A 136 7.23 -0.33 8.84
C ASP A 136 7.75 -0.41 7.40
N ALA A 137 6.89 -0.79 6.45
CA ALA A 137 7.24 -0.85 5.03
C ALA A 137 6.02 -0.59 4.13
N LEU A 138 6.31 -0.27 2.86
CA LEU A 138 5.33 -0.11 1.80
C LEU A 138 5.58 -1.12 0.68
N VAL A 139 4.51 -1.79 0.24
CA VAL A 139 4.44 -2.61 -0.96
C VAL A 139 3.41 -1.96 -1.88
N THR A 140 3.79 -1.70 -3.13
CA THR A 140 2.89 -1.04 -4.10
C THR A 140 2.38 -2.06 -5.12
N ALA A 141 1.06 -2.20 -5.24
CA ALA A 141 0.49 -2.87 -6.40
C ALA A 141 0.63 -1.99 -7.67
N PRO A 142 0.54 -2.57 -8.88
CA PRO A 142 0.75 -1.84 -10.13
C PRO A 142 -0.26 -0.70 -10.35
N ILE A 143 0.20 0.39 -10.95
CA ILE A 143 -0.60 1.52 -11.42
C ILE A 143 -0.51 1.63 -12.94
N ASP A 144 -1.54 2.16 -13.61
CA ASP A 144 -1.40 2.63 -14.99
C ASP A 144 -0.88 4.07 -15.00
N LYS A 145 0.21 4.29 -15.73
CA LYS A 145 0.91 5.58 -15.75
C LYS A 145 0.13 6.68 -16.45
N HIS A 146 -0.87 6.36 -17.27
CA HIS A 146 -1.63 7.33 -18.05
C HIS A 146 -2.83 7.84 -17.26
N ASN A 147 -3.55 6.99 -16.54
CA ASN A 147 -4.78 7.36 -15.85
C ASN A 147 -4.55 7.93 -14.44
N ILE A 148 -3.40 7.67 -13.83
CA ILE A 148 -3.05 8.20 -12.51
C ILE A 148 -2.57 9.65 -12.58
N GLN A 149 -2.15 10.12 -13.77
CA GLN A 149 -1.73 11.50 -13.95
C GLN A 149 -2.88 12.44 -13.66
N SER A 150 -2.61 13.43 -12.83
CA SER A 150 -3.59 14.44 -12.43
C SER A 150 -2.86 15.70 -11.94
N GLU A 151 -3.61 16.72 -11.55
CA GLU A 151 -3.04 17.89 -10.86
C GLU A 151 -2.31 17.50 -9.56
N ARG A 152 -2.66 16.35 -8.97
CA ARG A 152 -2.09 15.85 -7.71
C ARG A 152 -0.95 14.84 -7.91
N PHE A 153 -0.79 14.28 -9.11
CA PHE A 153 0.25 13.31 -9.42
C PHE A 153 0.80 13.55 -10.83
N GLN A 154 2.02 14.07 -10.90
CA GLN A 154 2.71 14.39 -12.15
C GLN A 154 4.07 13.68 -12.20
N PHE A 155 4.05 12.36 -11.95
CA PHE A 155 5.26 11.56 -11.82
C PHE A 155 5.29 10.42 -12.85
N PRO A 156 6.47 10.06 -13.39
CA PRO A 156 6.61 8.92 -14.29
C PRO A 156 6.21 7.56 -13.68
N GLY A 157 6.20 7.45 -12.35
CA GLY A 157 5.83 6.24 -11.63
C GLY A 157 6.05 6.36 -10.12
N HIS A 158 5.95 5.21 -9.44
CA HIS A 158 6.12 5.12 -7.98
C HIS A 158 7.48 5.62 -7.50
N THR A 159 8.56 5.28 -8.20
CA THR A 159 9.92 5.59 -7.73
C THR A 159 10.14 7.10 -7.63
N GLU A 160 9.80 7.85 -8.68
CA GLU A 160 9.95 9.30 -8.70
C GLU A 160 9.00 9.98 -7.71
N TYR A 161 7.77 9.48 -7.57
CA TYR A 161 6.84 9.97 -6.57
C TYR A 161 7.38 9.78 -5.14
N LEU A 162 7.83 8.58 -4.80
CA LEU A 162 8.36 8.25 -3.48
C LEU A 162 9.63 9.05 -3.16
N ALA A 163 10.53 9.21 -4.13
CA ALA A 163 11.72 10.05 -3.97
C ALA A 163 11.34 11.51 -3.67
N SER A 164 10.35 12.05 -4.38
CA SER A 164 9.83 13.40 -4.13
C SER A 164 9.20 13.54 -2.74
N VAL A 165 8.41 12.57 -2.29
CA VAL A 165 7.80 12.62 -0.95
C VAL A 165 8.84 12.44 0.16
N ALA A 166 9.88 11.65 -0.09
CA ALA A 166 10.98 11.42 0.83
C ALA A 166 12.02 12.55 0.87
N ASP A 167 11.92 13.55 -0.01
CA ASP A 167 12.94 14.59 -0.22
C ASP A 167 14.33 13.96 -0.50
N ALA A 168 14.33 12.87 -1.26
CA ALA A 168 15.52 12.08 -1.57
C ALA A 168 16.07 12.45 -2.95
N GLU A 169 17.29 12.99 -2.97
CA GLU A 169 18.00 13.31 -4.22
C GLU A 169 18.59 12.07 -4.90
N ASP A 170 19.04 11.10 -4.10
CA ASP A 170 19.65 9.87 -4.57
C ASP A 170 18.78 8.65 -4.21
N TYR A 171 18.43 7.84 -5.20
CA TYR A 171 17.73 6.58 -5.03
C TYR A 171 18.21 5.55 -6.07
N LEU A 172 18.11 4.27 -5.72
CA LEU A 172 18.51 3.16 -6.60
C LEU A 172 17.36 2.16 -6.72
N MET A 173 17.12 1.70 -7.94
CA MET A 173 16.25 0.56 -8.20
C MET A 173 17.08 -0.73 -8.14
N LEU A 174 16.63 -1.68 -7.34
CA LEU A 174 17.22 -3.03 -7.25
C LEU A 174 16.18 -4.05 -7.69
N LEU A 175 16.60 -5.03 -8.49
CA LEU A 175 15.76 -6.16 -8.91
C LEU A 175 16.36 -7.44 -8.33
N VAL A 176 15.70 -7.99 -7.31
CA VAL A 176 16.25 -9.08 -6.49
C VAL A 176 15.49 -10.38 -6.74
N SER A 177 16.22 -11.49 -6.94
CA SER A 177 15.63 -12.84 -7.05
C SER A 177 16.57 -13.89 -6.49
N GLY A 178 16.18 -14.51 -5.37
CA GLY A 178 17.01 -15.51 -4.69
C GLY A 178 18.37 -14.91 -4.29
N SER A 179 19.46 -15.44 -4.88
CA SER A 179 20.82 -14.97 -4.67
C SER A 179 21.26 -13.83 -5.61
N LEU A 180 20.45 -13.43 -6.58
CA LEU A 180 20.73 -12.33 -7.51
C LEU A 180 20.20 -11.00 -6.95
N ARG A 181 21.03 -9.95 -7.01
CA ARG A 181 20.70 -8.56 -6.64
C ARG A 181 21.28 -7.60 -7.66
#